data_AF-A0A821XMU7-F1
#
_entry.id   AF-A0A821XMU7-F1
#
_cell.length_a   1.000
_cell.length_b   1.000
_cell.length_c   1.000
_cell.angle_alpha   90.00
_cell.angle_beta   90.00
_cell.angle_gamma   90.00
#
_symmetry.space_group_name_H-M   'P 1'
#
loop_
_entity.id
_entity.type
_entity.pdbx_description
1 polymer ?
#
loop_
_entity_poly.entity_id
_entity_poly.type
_entity_poly.pdbx_seq_one_letter_code
_entity_poly.pdbx_strand_id
1 'polypeptide(L)'
;MTEVNDDFYLRYYVGHKGKFGHEFLEFEFRPDGKLRYANNSNYKKDTLIRKEVYVNRAVIEELKRIVNDSDIMKEDDAVWPPQDRTGRQELEIVLGDEHISFTTSKIGSLIDINNSRDPDGLRCFYYLNFDWISNYGPSFIIPASNFDVLYEPCDFFQELNKLFANAKNRIYISSLYFGTDPYEYKLIDSIRTALDKNPSLRLVVLLDHLRGLRIDNHKEKTTSKTMFLPLIEQYSSQVDFYLFHTPLLYGFLRQILPTRINESWGVQHMKIYIGDNNLIISGANLNKTYFDNRQDRYLKLNNCSNLCKFFIDIIETIAKQSFKIEKNHDQPIFMGKYHPYKGNNKQYRLEVEKNILSLIKTYQIHYSKPKLLLNDQVLVVPLIQMGIFNINYDRDFNIYLYSHLPYKSKLYFATSYFNMTKEYEKELIDNKRQDTTISLLTASPQANGFYGSRGISRYVPAGYTENEREFIERAEKKYFNDGQIQMLEYYRSQWTYHAKGLWLYEENQDNYPILTCVGSPNF
;
A
#
# COMPACT_ATOMS: atom_id res chain seq x y z
N MET A 1 -25.25 2.88 -46.45
CA MET A 1 -24.41 2.81 -45.24
C MET A 1 -23.97 4.23 -44.97
N THR A 2 -24.53 4.87 -43.95
CA THR A 2 -24.03 6.15 -43.45
C THR A 2 -22.61 5.91 -42.94
N GLU A 3 -21.63 6.65 -43.45
CA GLU A 3 -20.27 6.66 -42.88
C GLU A 3 -20.41 7.02 -41.40
N VAL A 4 -19.95 6.14 -40.52
CA VAL A 4 -19.85 6.46 -39.09
C VAL A 4 -18.74 7.49 -38.98
N ASN A 5 -19.10 8.70 -38.55
CA ASN A 5 -18.16 9.78 -38.29
C ASN A 5 -17.19 9.32 -37.19
N ASP A 6 -15.92 9.15 -37.54
CA ASP A 6 -14.86 8.65 -36.64
C ASP A 6 -13.85 9.77 -36.29
N ASP A 7 -14.29 11.03 -36.44
CA ASP A 7 -13.49 12.21 -36.13
C ASP A 7 -13.05 12.21 -34.68
N PHE A 8 -11.79 12.54 -34.46
CA PHE A 8 -11.19 12.63 -33.13
C PHE A 8 -10.31 13.85 -33.00
N TYR A 9 -10.62 14.66 -32.00
CA TYR A 9 -9.82 15.80 -31.59
C TYR A 9 -9.69 15.79 -30.08
N LEU A 10 -8.49 16.08 -29.58
CA LEU A 10 -8.25 16.21 -28.15
C LEU A 10 -7.27 17.35 -27.91
N ARG A 11 -7.65 18.31 -27.06
CA ARG A 11 -6.77 19.38 -26.60
C ARG A 11 -6.79 19.42 -25.08
N TYR A 12 -5.59 19.41 -24.49
CA TYR A 12 -5.42 19.67 -23.07
C TYR A 12 -4.52 20.88 -22.86
N TYR A 13 -4.91 21.74 -21.94
CA TYR A 13 -4.15 22.91 -21.54
C TYR A 13 -4.11 23.04 -20.02
N VAL A 14 -2.94 23.36 -19.49
CA VAL A 14 -2.77 23.77 -18.09
C VAL A 14 -1.84 24.97 -18.03
N GLY A 15 -2.23 26.01 -17.31
CA GLY A 15 -1.38 27.19 -17.23
C GLY A 15 -1.86 28.24 -16.24
N HIS A 16 -0.99 29.19 -15.97
CA HIS A 16 -1.27 30.33 -15.10
C HIS A 16 -0.52 31.58 -15.57
N LYS A 17 -1.07 32.76 -15.24
CA LYS A 17 -0.41 34.05 -15.47
C LYS A 17 0.07 34.60 -14.13
N GLY A 18 1.37 34.53 -13.92
CA GLY A 18 2.04 35.00 -12.70
C GLY A 18 2.90 36.25 -12.93
N LYS A 19 3.63 36.65 -11.88
CA LYS A 19 4.57 37.79 -11.91
C LYS A 19 5.69 37.63 -12.95
N PHE A 20 6.00 36.38 -13.32
CA PHE A 20 7.05 36.03 -14.26
C PHE A 20 6.55 35.79 -15.69
N GLY A 21 5.28 36.10 -15.97
CA GLY A 21 4.67 35.93 -17.28
C GLY A 21 3.63 34.80 -17.33
N HIS A 22 3.33 34.33 -18.53
CA HIS A 22 2.37 33.25 -18.78
C HIS A 22 3.10 31.91 -18.88
N GLU A 23 2.96 31.07 -17.87
CA GLU A 23 3.49 29.71 -17.85
C GLU A 23 2.38 28.71 -18.18
N PHE A 24 2.62 27.82 -19.14
CA PHE A 24 1.63 26.84 -19.57
C PHE A 24 2.25 25.61 -20.23
N LEU A 25 1.48 24.54 -20.27
CA LEU A 25 1.70 23.34 -21.08
C LEU A 25 0.41 23.03 -21.83
N GLU A 26 0.54 22.74 -23.12
CA GLU A 26 -0.57 22.42 -24.01
C GLU A 26 -0.16 21.28 -24.95
N PHE A 27 -1.09 20.35 -25.20
CA PHE A 27 -0.99 19.43 -26.32
C PHE A 27 -2.34 19.28 -27.03
N GLU A 28 -2.29 19.18 -28.35
CA GLU A 28 -3.43 19.11 -29.26
C GLU A 28 -3.20 17.93 -30.23
N PHE A 29 -4.12 16.98 -30.24
CA PHE A 29 -4.21 15.89 -31.21
C PHE A 29 -5.35 16.19 -32.19
N ARG A 30 -5.03 16.14 -33.48
CA ARG A 30 -5.97 16.44 -34.56
C ARG A 30 -6.44 15.17 -35.28
N PRO A 31 -7.56 15.23 -36.02
CA PRO A 31 -8.10 14.08 -36.76
C PRO A 31 -7.11 13.49 -37.78
N ASP A 32 -6.22 14.31 -38.33
CA ASP A 32 -5.18 13.91 -39.28
C ASP A 32 -3.96 13.22 -38.61
N GLY A 33 -4.01 12.97 -37.31
CA GLY A 33 -2.92 12.38 -36.53
C GLY A 33 -1.82 13.39 -36.17
N LYS A 34 -2.02 14.69 -36.42
CA LYS A 34 -1.06 15.72 -36.03
C LYS A 34 -1.14 16.00 -34.54
N LEU A 35 -0.04 15.77 -33.84
CA LEU A 35 0.20 16.18 -32.46
C LEU A 35 0.96 17.51 -32.45
N ARG A 36 0.43 18.50 -31.74
CA ARG A 36 1.11 19.73 -31.38
C ARG A 36 1.37 19.76 -29.89
N TYR A 37 2.56 20.20 -29.53
CA TYR A 37 2.98 20.37 -28.16
C TYR A 37 3.56 21.76 -27.97
N ALA A 38 3.09 22.48 -26.95
CA ALA A 38 3.61 23.77 -26.54
C ALA A 38 3.88 23.77 -25.03
N ASN A 39 5.07 24.24 -24.62
CA ASN A 39 5.41 24.38 -23.21
C ASN A 39 6.20 25.66 -22.98
N ASN A 40 5.67 26.51 -22.11
CA ASN A 40 6.28 27.73 -21.62
C ASN A 40 6.46 27.64 -20.11
N SER A 41 7.66 27.33 -19.64
CA SER A 41 7.96 27.19 -18.21
C SER A 41 8.58 28.44 -17.58
N ASN A 42 9.03 29.43 -18.37
CA ASN A 42 9.84 30.59 -17.96
C ASN A 42 11.05 30.30 -17.05
N TYR A 43 11.39 29.03 -16.81
CA TYR A 43 12.52 28.60 -16.02
C TYR A 43 13.81 28.96 -16.75
N LYS A 44 14.72 29.69 -16.08
CA LYS A 44 16.02 30.12 -16.63
C LYS A 44 15.99 30.91 -17.95
N LYS A 45 14.89 31.62 -18.26
CA LYS A 45 14.68 32.32 -19.56
C LYS A 45 14.64 31.38 -20.78
N ASP A 46 14.21 30.13 -20.59
CA ASP A 46 14.01 29.21 -21.70
C ASP A 46 13.02 29.77 -22.73
N THR A 47 13.33 29.57 -24.01
CA THR A 47 12.41 29.91 -25.10
C THR A 47 11.25 28.93 -25.14
N LEU A 48 10.04 29.43 -25.41
CA LEU A 48 8.84 28.61 -25.65
C LEU A 48 9.15 27.40 -26.55
N ILE A 49 8.91 26.20 -26.02
CA ILE A 49 9.07 24.97 -26.79
C ILE A 49 7.79 24.77 -27.58
N ARG A 50 7.92 24.68 -28.92
CA ARG A 50 6.85 24.23 -29.82
C ARG A 50 7.35 23.05 -30.63
N LYS A 51 6.57 21.98 -30.67
CA LYS A 51 6.84 20.79 -31.48
C LYS A 51 5.56 20.39 -32.20
N GLU A 52 5.70 19.98 -33.44
CA GLU A 52 4.64 19.34 -34.21
C GLU A 52 5.18 18.01 -34.73
N VAL A 53 4.43 16.94 -34.53
CA VAL A 53 4.76 15.59 -35.02
C VAL A 53 3.48 14.91 -35.48
N TYR A 54 3.60 13.91 -36.35
CA TYR A 54 2.49 13.02 -36.66
C TYR A 54 2.62 11.76 -35.82
N VAL A 55 1.52 11.32 -35.21
CA VAL A 55 1.44 10.08 -34.46
C VAL A 55 0.80 8.99 -35.31
N ASN A 56 1.15 7.74 -35.03
CA ASN A 56 0.53 6.60 -35.70
C ASN A 56 -0.96 6.52 -35.31
N ARG A 57 -1.80 5.99 -36.21
CA ARG A 57 -3.21 5.66 -35.91
C ARG A 57 -3.36 4.89 -34.59
N ALA A 58 -2.46 3.95 -34.28
CA ALA A 58 -2.50 3.22 -33.01
C ALA A 58 -2.49 4.13 -31.77
N VAL A 59 -1.83 5.29 -31.83
CA VAL A 59 -1.84 6.29 -30.75
C VAL A 59 -3.19 6.98 -30.67
N ILE A 60 -3.81 7.29 -31.81
CA ILE A 60 -5.15 7.90 -31.87
C ILE A 60 -6.21 6.94 -31.33
N GLU A 61 -6.17 5.66 -31.73
CA GLU A 61 -7.09 4.64 -31.20
C GLU A 61 -6.93 4.45 -29.69
N GLU A 62 -5.69 4.50 -29.18
CA GLU A 62 -5.46 4.39 -27.74
C GLU A 62 -5.98 5.62 -26.97
N LEU A 63 -5.85 6.83 -27.53
CA LEU A 63 -6.45 8.02 -26.93
C LEU A 63 -7.98 7.95 -26.92
N LYS A 64 -8.60 7.49 -28.02
CA LYS A 64 -10.05 7.23 -28.08
C LYS A 64 -10.49 6.24 -27.00
N ARG A 65 -9.73 5.15 -26.82
CA ARG A 65 -9.99 4.15 -25.77
C ARG A 65 -9.91 4.78 -24.37
N ILE A 66 -8.86 5.55 -24.08
CA ILE A 66 -8.70 6.23 -22.79
C ILE A 66 -9.87 7.17 -22.50
N VAL A 67 -10.31 7.96 -23.49
CA VAL A 67 -11.47 8.86 -23.36
C VAL A 67 -12.74 8.06 -23.04
N ASN A 68 -13.02 7.01 -23.81
CA ASN A 68 -14.19 6.16 -23.59
C ASN A 68 -14.19 5.47 -22.22
N ASP A 69 -13.05 4.93 -21.81
CA ASP A 69 -12.90 4.21 -20.55
C ASP A 69 -13.00 5.13 -19.32
N SER A 70 -12.64 6.40 -19.49
CA SER A 70 -12.67 7.38 -18.39
C SER A 70 -14.07 7.87 -18.02
N ASP A 71 -15.09 7.61 -18.85
CA ASP A 71 -16.44 8.18 -18.73
C ASP A 71 -16.49 9.73 -18.81
N ILE A 72 -15.38 10.40 -19.14
CA ILE A 72 -15.25 11.87 -19.17
C ILE A 72 -16.27 12.57 -20.09
N MET A 73 -16.71 11.89 -21.15
CA MET A 73 -17.72 12.40 -22.09
C MET A 73 -19.11 12.58 -21.45
N LYS A 74 -19.33 12.05 -20.24
CA LYS A 74 -20.60 12.11 -19.50
C LYS A 74 -20.65 13.23 -18.45
N GLU A 75 -19.53 13.92 -18.22
CA GLU A 75 -19.38 14.91 -17.15
C GLU A 75 -19.80 16.33 -17.57
N ASP A 76 -20.02 17.22 -16.59
CA ASP A 76 -20.41 18.62 -16.79
C ASP A 76 -19.63 19.54 -15.83
N ASP A 77 -19.00 20.59 -16.35
CA ASP A 77 -18.19 21.53 -15.57
C ASP A 77 -18.97 22.71 -14.97
N ALA A 78 -20.29 22.77 -15.14
CA ALA A 78 -21.14 23.88 -14.71
C ALA A 78 -20.99 24.28 -13.22
N VAL A 79 -20.60 23.33 -12.37
CA VAL A 79 -20.40 23.55 -10.92
C VAL A 79 -18.95 23.32 -10.46
N TRP A 80 -18.01 23.17 -11.40
CA TRP A 80 -16.59 23.02 -11.08
C TRP A 80 -15.97 24.33 -10.58
N PRO A 81 -14.86 24.27 -9.82
CA PRO A 81 -14.17 25.47 -9.39
C PRO A 81 -13.76 26.35 -10.58
N PRO A 82 -14.12 27.65 -10.59
CA PRO A 82 -13.78 28.55 -11.69
C PRO A 82 -12.29 28.92 -11.65
N GLN A 83 -11.73 29.26 -12.82
CA GLN A 83 -10.34 29.73 -12.94
C GLN A 83 -9.98 30.80 -11.89
N ASP A 84 -8.82 30.68 -11.27
CA ASP A 84 -8.37 31.59 -10.23
C ASP A 84 -6.93 32.11 -10.48
N ARG A 85 -6.34 32.79 -9.49
CA ARG A 85 -4.98 33.33 -9.60
C ARG A 85 -3.90 32.25 -9.64
N THR A 86 -4.20 31.01 -9.23
CA THR A 86 -3.26 29.89 -9.20
C THR A 86 -3.13 29.20 -10.54
N GLY A 87 -4.15 29.33 -11.40
CA GLY A 87 -4.13 28.86 -12.79
C GLY A 87 -5.47 28.31 -13.25
N ARG A 88 -5.47 27.76 -14.46
CA ARG A 88 -6.61 27.05 -15.05
C ARG A 88 -6.17 25.78 -15.77
N GLN A 89 -7.12 24.87 -15.91
CA GLN A 89 -7.03 23.66 -16.72
C GLN A 89 -8.20 23.66 -17.71
N GLU A 90 -7.92 23.25 -18.95
CA GLU A 90 -8.90 23.10 -20.02
C GLU A 90 -8.73 21.73 -20.68
N LEU A 91 -9.84 21.08 -21.01
CA LEU A 91 -9.86 19.87 -21.81
C LEU A 91 -10.97 20.00 -22.84
N GLU A 92 -10.66 19.75 -24.10
CA GLU A 92 -11.62 19.75 -25.19
C GLU A 92 -11.48 18.46 -25.97
N ILE A 93 -12.60 17.76 -26.20
CA ILE A 93 -12.62 16.47 -26.88
C ILE A 93 -13.76 16.46 -27.89
N VAL A 94 -13.46 16.08 -29.13
CA VAL A 94 -14.44 15.66 -30.13
C VAL A 94 -14.24 14.18 -30.38
N LEU A 95 -15.32 13.40 -30.27
CA LEU A 95 -15.31 11.96 -30.52
C LEU A 95 -16.57 11.59 -31.32
N GLY A 96 -16.40 11.39 -32.63
CA GLY A 96 -17.50 11.23 -33.57
C GLY A 96 -18.37 12.48 -33.61
N ASP A 97 -19.65 12.35 -33.26
CA ASP A 97 -20.62 13.46 -33.25
C ASP A 97 -20.75 14.15 -31.88
N GLU A 98 -20.01 13.69 -30.87
CA GLU A 98 -20.01 14.26 -29.52
C GLU A 98 -18.86 15.26 -29.33
N HIS A 99 -19.15 16.39 -28.65
CA HIS A 99 -18.16 17.43 -28.32
C HIS A 99 -18.34 17.89 -26.89
N ILE A 100 -17.25 17.84 -26.12
CA ILE A 100 -17.18 18.38 -24.76
C ILE A 100 -16.02 19.36 -24.64
N SER A 101 -16.18 20.34 -23.76
CA SER A 101 -15.14 21.32 -23.44
C SER A 101 -15.28 21.75 -21.98
N PHE A 102 -14.31 21.39 -21.15
CA PHE A 102 -14.28 21.72 -19.73
C PHE A 102 -13.26 22.81 -19.42
N THR A 103 -13.57 23.63 -18.41
CA THR A 103 -12.67 24.63 -17.84
C THR A 103 -12.78 24.64 -16.31
N THR A 104 -11.65 24.49 -15.61
CA THR A 104 -11.61 24.57 -14.15
C THR A 104 -10.34 25.27 -13.62
N SER A 105 -10.29 25.57 -12.33
CA SER A 105 -9.09 26.03 -11.65
C SER A 105 -7.99 24.97 -11.68
N LYS A 106 -6.75 25.36 -11.41
CA LYS A 106 -5.66 24.39 -11.32
C LYS A 106 -5.86 23.50 -10.09
N ILE A 107 -6.08 22.21 -10.32
CA ILE A 107 -6.21 21.23 -9.24
C ILE A 107 -4.82 20.97 -8.62
N GLY A 108 -4.66 21.32 -7.34
CA GLY A 108 -3.41 21.17 -6.60
C GLY A 108 -3.33 19.91 -5.74
N SER A 109 -4.48 19.38 -5.32
CA SER A 109 -4.57 18.23 -4.41
C SER A 109 -5.93 17.52 -4.49
N LEU A 110 -5.99 16.28 -4.02
CA LEU A 110 -7.24 15.53 -3.84
C LEU A 110 -8.19 16.17 -2.81
N ILE A 111 -7.67 16.99 -1.90
CA ILE A 111 -8.48 17.75 -0.94
C ILE A 111 -9.34 18.79 -1.67
N ASP A 112 -8.78 19.44 -2.69
CA ASP A 112 -9.50 20.44 -3.49
C ASP A 112 -10.68 19.80 -4.23
N ILE A 113 -10.50 18.55 -4.69
CA ILE A 113 -11.56 17.77 -5.37
C ILE A 113 -12.66 17.38 -4.39
N ASN A 114 -12.32 16.83 -3.22
CA ASN A 114 -13.32 16.39 -2.24
C ASN A 114 -14.14 17.56 -1.66
N ASN A 115 -13.62 18.78 -1.71
CA ASN A 115 -14.33 20.00 -1.29
C ASN A 115 -15.11 20.68 -2.44
N SER A 116 -15.06 20.13 -3.66
CA SER A 116 -15.84 20.60 -4.82
C SER A 116 -17.33 20.34 -4.63
N ARG A 117 -18.16 21.11 -5.36
CA ARG A 117 -19.61 20.87 -5.46
C ARG A 117 -19.96 19.69 -6.35
N ASP A 118 -19.04 19.35 -7.23
CA ASP A 118 -19.05 18.11 -7.99
C ASP A 118 -17.70 17.41 -7.82
N PRO A 119 -17.56 16.59 -6.77
CA PRO A 119 -16.33 15.86 -6.48
C PRO A 119 -16.15 14.64 -7.39
N ASP A 120 -17.20 14.15 -8.06
CA ASP A 120 -17.13 12.93 -8.86
C ASP A 120 -16.72 13.27 -10.31
N GLY A 121 -17.34 14.28 -10.94
CA GLY A 121 -16.94 14.73 -12.27
C GLY A 121 -15.55 15.38 -12.30
N LEU A 122 -15.24 16.21 -11.29
CA LEU A 122 -13.90 16.79 -11.16
C LEU A 122 -12.82 15.73 -10.89
N ARG A 123 -13.20 14.60 -10.28
CA ARG A 123 -12.32 13.44 -10.08
C ARG A 123 -12.08 12.69 -11.39
N CYS A 124 -13.11 12.47 -12.20
CA CYS A 124 -12.98 11.94 -13.56
C CYS A 124 -11.99 12.79 -14.38
N PHE A 125 -12.18 14.12 -14.41
CA PHE A 125 -11.27 15.06 -15.07
C PHE A 125 -9.84 15.02 -14.51
N TYR A 126 -9.69 14.99 -13.19
CA TYR A 126 -8.37 14.92 -12.56
C TYR A 126 -7.63 13.65 -12.96
N TYR A 127 -8.28 12.49 -12.96
CA TYR A 127 -7.59 11.22 -13.21
C TYR A 127 -7.37 10.90 -14.68
N LEU A 128 -8.20 11.42 -15.60
CA LEU A 128 -7.87 11.38 -17.03
C LEU A 128 -6.51 12.07 -17.31
N ASN A 129 -6.21 13.12 -16.55
CA ASN A 129 -5.02 13.94 -16.72
C ASN A 129 -3.83 13.51 -15.87
N PHE A 130 -4.02 12.60 -14.90
CA PHE A 130 -3.00 12.24 -13.90
C PHE A 130 -2.81 10.74 -13.74
N ASP A 131 -1.53 10.33 -13.80
CA ASP A 131 -1.06 8.99 -13.53
C ASP A 131 -1.35 8.57 -12.06
N TRP A 132 -2.39 7.75 -11.88
CA TRP A 132 -2.98 7.53 -10.56
C TRP A 132 -2.11 6.69 -9.62
N ILE A 133 -1.41 5.65 -10.10
CA ILE A 133 -0.66 4.73 -9.23
C ILE A 133 0.53 5.43 -8.54
N SER A 134 1.29 6.25 -9.29
CA SER A 134 2.53 6.85 -8.79
C SER A 134 2.30 7.98 -7.78
N ASN A 135 1.07 8.48 -7.67
CA ASN A 135 0.69 9.46 -6.65
C ASN A 135 0.73 8.86 -5.23
N TYR A 136 0.56 7.55 -5.09
CA TYR A 136 0.45 6.87 -3.80
C TYR A 136 1.77 6.29 -3.29
N GLY A 137 2.84 6.30 -4.10
CA GLY A 137 4.16 5.84 -3.66
C GLY A 137 5.26 5.93 -4.73
N PRO A 138 6.53 5.77 -4.34
CA PRO A 138 7.64 5.68 -5.30
C PRO A 138 7.53 4.45 -6.21
N SER A 139 8.10 4.54 -7.40
CA SER A 139 7.99 3.54 -8.47
C SER A 139 9.31 2.80 -8.71
N PHE A 140 9.39 1.54 -8.30
CA PHE A 140 10.58 0.70 -8.50
C PHE A 140 10.36 -0.30 -9.63
N ILE A 141 11.28 -0.34 -10.60
CA ILE A 141 11.29 -1.36 -11.64
C ILE A 141 12.15 -2.53 -11.18
N ILE A 142 11.58 -3.73 -11.18
CA ILE A 142 12.27 -4.94 -10.77
C ILE A 142 12.08 -6.01 -11.86
N PRO A 143 13.15 -6.70 -12.30
CA PRO A 143 13.02 -7.81 -13.23
C PRO A 143 12.08 -8.89 -12.69
N ALA A 144 11.20 -9.44 -13.53
CA ALA A 144 10.28 -10.49 -13.15
C ALA A 144 11.00 -11.73 -12.59
N SER A 145 12.21 -12.03 -13.11
CA SER A 145 13.08 -13.12 -12.64
C SER A 145 13.55 -12.98 -11.19
N ASN A 146 13.38 -11.79 -10.58
CA ASN A 146 13.80 -11.55 -9.20
C ASN A 146 12.70 -11.88 -8.19
N PHE A 147 11.49 -12.21 -8.63
CA PHE A 147 10.37 -12.55 -7.76
C PHE A 147 10.24 -14.06 -7.57
N ASP A 148 10.14 -14.47 -6.31
CA ASP A 148 9.77 -15.83 -5.92
C ASP A 148 8.53 -15.78 -5.03
N VAL A 149 7.50 -16.58 -5.33
CA VAL A 149 6.34 -16.77 -4.46
C VAL A 149 6.58 -18.03 -3.64
N LEU A 150 6.54 -17.91 -2.31
CA LEU A 150 6.57 -19.07 -1.42
C LEU A 150 5.13 -19.47 -1.10
N TYR A 151 4.86 -20.77 -1.05
CA TYR A 151 3.48 -21.28 -0.98
C TYR A 151 3.12 -21.79 0.41
N GLU A 152 4.06 -22.46 1.09
CA GLU A 152 3.80 -23.11 2.37
C GLU A 152 4.56 -22.42 3.54
N PRO A 153 4.03 -22.51 4.77
CA PRO A 153 4.69 -22.00 5.99
C PRO A 153 6.14 -22.51 6.18
N CYS A 154 6.40 -23.75 5.78
CA CYS A 154 7.74 -24.34 5.87
C CYS A 154 8.73 -23.69 4.90
N ASP A 155 8.31 -23.33 3.69
CA ASP A 155 9.13 -22.63 2.71
C ASP A 155 9.52 -21.25 3.25
N PHE A 156 8.54 -20.54 3.83
CA PHE A 156 8.78 -19.24 4.48
C PHE A 156 9.83 -19.34 5.58
N PHE A 157 9.69 -20.31 6.49
CA PHE A 157 10.67 -20.53 7.55
C PHE A 157 12.07 -20.84 7.00
N GLN A 158 12.16 -21.73 6.00
CA GLN A 158 13.44 -22.12 5.41
C GLN A 158 14.12 -20.94 4.71
N GLU A 159 13.37 -20.15 3.94
CA GLU A 159 13.91 -18.98 3.25
C GLU A 159 14.34 -17.88 4.22
N LEU A 160 13.64 -17.68 5.35
CA LEU A 160 14.09 -16.76 6.40
C LEU A 160 15.43 -17.19 7.02
N ASN A 161 15.61 -18.49 7.31
CA ASN A 161 16.89 -18.99 7.82
C ASN A 161 18.02 -18.75 6.80
N LYS A 162 17.78 -19.04 5.51
CA LYS A 162 18.75 -18.78 4.45
C LYS A 162 19.05 -17.29 4.32
N LEU A 163 18.03 -16.44 4.36
CA LEU A 163 18.16 -14.99 4.26
C LEU A 163 19.05 -14.43 5.38
N PHE A 164 18.80 -14.84 6.63
CA PHE A 164 19.53 -14.34 7.78
C PHE A 164 20.94 -14.93 7.87
N ALA A 165 21.11 -16.25 7.71
CA ALA A 165 22.41 -16.90 7.85
C ALA A 165 23.45 -16.48 6.79
N ASN A 166 22.99 -16.05 5.61
CA ASN A 166 23.85 -15.66 4.49
C ASN A 166 24.09 -14.15 4.37
N ALA A 167 23.44 -13.33 5.20
CA ALA A 167 23.61 -11.88 5.16
C ALA A 167 25.03 -11.47 5.55
N LYS A 168 25.60 -10.50 4.84
CA LYS A 168 26.99 -10.04 5.02
C LYS A 168 27.10 -8.61 5.53
N ASN A 169 26.18 -7.74 5.13
CA ASN A 169 26.25 -6.30 5.41
C ASN A 169 25.11 -5.84 6.31
N ARG A 170 23.89 -6.34 6.08
CA ARG A 170 22.73 -5.92 6.88
C ARG A 170 21.62 -6.97 7.00
N ILE A 171 20.99 -6.99 8.16
CA ILE A 171 19.73 -7.67 8.44
C ILE A 171 18.75 -6.63 9.02
N TYR A 172 17.57 -6.49 8.43
CA TYR A 172 16.47 -5.69 9.00
C TYR A 172 15.25 -6.58 9.20
N ILE A 173 14.69 -6.53 10.41
CA ILE A 173 13.49 -7.27 10.78
C ILE A 173 12.46 -6.27 11.30
N SER A 174 11.36 -6.11 10.58
CA SER A 174 10.16 -5.46 11.09
C SER A 174 9.02 -6.48 11.15
N SER A 175 8.39 -6.62 12.30
CA SER A 175 7.30 -7.58 12.56
C SER A 175 6.46 -7.09 13.73
N LEU A 176 5.21 -7.52 13.86
CA LEU A 176 4.39 -7.18 15.03
C LEU A 176 5.05 -7.72 16.33
N TYR A 177 5.56 -8.95 16.27
CA TYR A 177 6.30 -9.60 17.34
C TYR A 177 7.18 -10.73 16.79
N PHE A 178 8.00 -11.30 17.67
CA PHE A 178 8.84 -12.46 17.44
C PHE A 178 8.57 -13.50 18.53
N GLY A 179 8.17 -14.71 18.15
CA GLY A 179 7.79 -15.78 19.08
C GLY A 179 8.97 -16.31 19.90
N THR A 180 8.68 -17.29 20.75
CA THR A 180 9.65 -17.87 21.69
C THR A 180 9.63 -19.39 21.68
N ASP A 181 9.23 -20.01 20.58
CA ASP A 181 9.19 -21.45 20.37
C ASP A 181 10.47 -21.91 19.63
N PRO A 182 10.70 -23.23 19.46
CA PRO A 182 11.95 -23.75 18.87
C PRO A 182 12.28 -23.24 17.45
N TYR A 183 11.28 -22.86 16.65
CA TYR A 183 11.54 -22.28 15.33
C TYR A 183 12.20 -20.91 15.43
N GLU A 184 11.79 -20.08 16.38
CA GLU A 184 12.34 -18.74 16.54
C GLU A 184 13.76 -18.77 17.10
N TYR A 185 14.07 -19.71 17.98
CA TYR A 185 15.45 -19.97 18.41
C TYR A 185 16.37 -20.31 17.22
N LYS A 186 15.90 -21.12 16.26
CA LYS A 186 16.67 -21.42 15.04
C LYS A 186 16.91 -20.19 14.16
N LEU A 187 15.95 -19.26 14.10
CA LEU A 187 16.16 -17.99 13.40
C LEU A 187 17.20 -17.13 14.13
N ILE A 188 17.17 -17.08 15.46
CA ILE A 188 18.22 -16.42 16.26
C ILE A 188 19.60 -17.04 16.01
N ASP A 189 19.69 -18.37 15.91
CA ASP A 189 20.95 -19.06 15.61
C ASP A 189 21.47 -18.74 14.19
N SER A 190 20.57 -18.62 13.21
CA SER A 190 20.91 -18.17 11.85
C SER A 190 21.44 -16.74 11.85
N ILE A 191 20.81 -15.83 12.60
CA ILE A 191 21.29 -14.45 12.77
C ILE A 191 22.66 -14.43 13.46
N ARG A 192 22.85 -15.22 14.53
CA ARG A 192 24.12 -15.34 15.25
C ARG A 192 25.23 -15.79 14.32
N THR A 193 24.96 -16.82 13.51
CA THR A 193 25.90 -17.32 12.50
C THR A 193 26.39 -16.23 11.54
N ALA A 194 25.50 -15.34 11.12
CA ALA A 194 25.86 -14.23 10.24
C ALA A 194 26.66 -13.14 10.96
N LEU A 195 26.30 -12.81 12.20
CA LEU A 195 27.00 -11.83 13.04
C LEU A 195 28.43 -12.27 13.35
N ASP A 196 28.62 -13.55 13.68
CA ASP A 196 29.94 -14.14 13.93
C ASP A 196 30.87 -14.07 12.70
N LYS A 197 30.31 -14.36 11.52
CA LYS A 197 31.08 -14.39 10.26
C LYS A 197 31.42 -13.00 9.74
N ASN A 198 30.64 -11.98 10.08
CA ASN A 198 30.73 -10.65 9.46
C ASN A 198 30.73 -9.56 10.54
N PRO A 199 31.90 -9.11 11.03
CA PRO A 199 31.99 -8.10 12.09
C PRO A 199 31.38 -6.73 11.74
N SER A 200 31.24 -6.42 10.45
CA SER A 200 30.60 -5.19 9.95
C SER A 200 29.10 -5.33 9.71
N LEU A 201 28.53 -6.53 9.86
CA LEU A 201 27.10 -6.78 9.67
C LEU A 201 26.29 -5.99 10.69
N ARG A 202 25.31 -5.22 10.22
CA ARG A 202 24.34 -4.53 11.08
C ARG A 202 23.02 -5.31 11.15
N LEU A 203 22.57 -5.62 12.36
CA LEU A 203 21.22 -6.10 12.63
C LEU A 203 20.37 -4.96 13.20
N VAL A 204 19.22 -4.69 12.58
CA VAL A 204 18.20 -3.76 13.11
C VAL A 204 16.87 -4.51 13.24
N VAL A 205 16.32 -4.50 14.44
CA VAL A 205 15.01 -5.11 14.75
C VAL A 205 14.04 -4.03 15.19
N LEU A 206 12.85 -3.98 14.60
CA LEU A 206 11.76 -3.08 14.96
C LEU A 206 10.49 -3.90 15.20
N LEU A 207 10.04 -3.98 16.46
CA LEU A 207 8.79 -4.64 16.83
C LEU A 207 7.81 -3.64 17.45
N ASP A 208 6.55 -4.05 17.62
CA ASP A 208 5.60 -3.32 18.45
C ASP A 208 5.95 -3.49 19.95
N HIS A 209 5.87 -2.39 20.70
CA HIS A 209 6.24 -2.34 22.12
C HIS A 209 5.37 -3.22 23.00
N LEU A 210 4.05 -3.18 22.83
CA LEU A 210 3.14 -3.95 23.68
C LEU A 210 3.23 -5.43 23.39
N ARG A 211 3.41 -5.76 22.11
CA ARG A 211 3.51 -7.13 21.64
C ARG A 211 4.87 -7.74 21.92
N GLY A 212 5.95 -6.98 21.74
CA GLY A 212 7.32 -7.43 21.96
C GLY A 212 7.69 -7.65 23.44
N LEU A 213 6.97 -7.02 24.37
CA LEU A 213 7.14 -7.19 25.82
C LEU A 213 6.14 -8.15 26.46
N ARG A 214 5.21 -8.70 25.67
CA ARG A 214 4.19 -9.61 26.17
C ARG A 214 4.82 -10.97 26.50
N ILE A 215 4.47 -11.52 27.67
CA ILE A 215 4.88 -12.87 28.05
C ILE A 215 4.14 -13.88 27.18
N ASP A 216 4.88 -14.64 26.37
CA ASP A 216 4.35 -15.71 25.54
C ASP A 216 4.39 -17.06 26.28
N ASN A 217 5.49 -17.36 26.99
CA ASN A 217 5.56 -18.52 27.89
C ASN A 217 5.56 -18.07 29.37
N HIS A 218 4.45 -18.30 30.07
CA HIS A 218 4.33 -17.91 31.49
C HIS A 218 5.25 -18.68 32.44
N LYS A 219 5.69 -19.90 32.08
CA LYS A 219 6.61 -20.69 32.92
C LYS A 219 8.01 -20.11 32.89
N GLU A 220 8.48 -19.77 31.69
CA GLU A 220 9.85 -19.27 31.46
C GLU A 220 9.92 -17.74 31.43
N LYS A 221 8.77 -17.06 31.48
CA LYS A 221 8.61 -15.61 31.36
C LYS A 221 9.28 -15.02 30.11
N THR A 222 9.30 -15.78 29.01
CA THR A 222 9.87 -15.35 27.73
C THR A 222 8.95 -14.38 26.99
N THR A 223 9.58 -13.47 26.25
CA THR A 223 8.98 -12.42 25.43
C THR A 223 9.80 -12.28 24.13
N SER A 224 9.32 -11.55 23.13
CA SER A 224 10.17 -11.20 21.98
C SER A 224 11.44 -10.48 22.44
N LYS A 225 11.34 -9.61 23.46
CA LYS A 225 12.52 -8.91 24.00
C LYS A 225 13.60 -9.87 24.47
N THR A 226 13.23 -10.86 25.28
CA THR A 226 14.19 -11.79 25.89
C THR A 226 14.91 -12.65 24.84
N MET A 227 14.29 -12.91 23.68
CA MET A 227 14.93 -13.66 22.58
C MET A 227 16.14 -12.94 21.98
N PHE A 228 16.09 -11.61 21.94
CA PHE A 228 17.17 -10.79 21.35
C PHE A 228 18.21 -10.33 22.39
N LEU A 229 17.94 -10.43 23.70
CA LEU A 229 18.89 -10.00 24.74
C LEU A 229 20.29 -10.62 24.59
N PRO A 230 20.46 -11.94 24.35
CA PRO A 230 21.79 -12.52 24.17
C PRO A 230 22.55 -11.90 22.99
N LEU A 231 21.85 -11.56 21.89
CA LEU A 231 22.48 -10.91 20.74
C LEU A 231 22.89 -9.46 21.06
N ILE A 232 22.08 -8.74 21.83
CA ILE A 232 22.39 -7.36 22.25
C ILE A 232 23.58 -7.34 23.21
N GLU A 233 23.67 -8.31 24.11
CA GLU A 233 24.76 -8.42 25.09
C GLU A 233 26.10 -8.76 24.44
N GLN A 234 26.08 -9.70 23.49
CA GLN A 234 27.27 -10.23 22.82
C GLN A 234 27.73 -9.35 21.64
N TYR A 235 26.79 -8.78 20.88
CA TYR A 235 27.08 -8.05 19.63
C TYR A 235 26.58 -6.59 19.69
N SER A 236 26.78 -5.91 20.81
CA SER A 236 26.22 -4.56 21.06
C SER A 236 26.59 -3.50 20.02
N SER A 237 27.72 -3.64 19.32
CA SER A 237 28.12 -2.75 18.22
C SER A 237 27.42 -3.07 16.89
N GLN A 238 26.89 -4.29 16.73
CA GLN A 238 26.26 -4.79 15.50
C GLN A 238 24.74 -4.86 15.60
N VAL A 239 24.16 -4.93 16.80
CA VAL A 239 22.70 -5.07 17.00
C VAL A 239 22.06 -3.78 17.51
N ASP A 240 20.99 -3.35 16.85
CA ASP A 240 20.02 -2.39 17.39
C ASP A 240 18.64 -3.04 17.46
N PHE A 241 17.96 -2.85 18.58
CA PHE A 241 16.61 -3.34 18.78
C PHE A 241 15.68 -2.25 19.30
N TYR A 242 14.60 -2.03 18.56
CA TYR A 242 13.61 -0.99 18.77
C TYR A 242 12.21 -1.55 18.99
N LEU A 243 11.45 -0.86 19.84
CA LEU A 243 10.06 -1.14 20.19
C LEU A 243 9.22 0.12 19.92
N PHE A 244 8.39 0.07 18.88
CA PHE A 244 7.47 1.17 18.54
C PHE A 244 6.26 1.17 19.47
N HIS A 245 5.90 2.33 20.01
CA HIS A 245 4.73 2.48 20.88
C HIS A 245 3.71 3.40 20.22
N THR A 246 2.45 2.96 20.14
CA THR A 246 1.37 3.81 19.61
C THR A 246 1.19 5.09 20.43
N PRO A 247 1.03 6.25 19.77
CA PRO A 247 0.70 7.50 20.46
C PRO A 247 -0.74 7.53 20.99
N LEU A 248 -1.61 6.59 20.62
CA LEU A 248 -3.01 6.60 21.04
C LEU A 248 -3.22 6.05 22.47
N LEU A 249 -2.25 5.33 23.02
CA LEU A 249 -2.28 4.84 24.40
C LEU A 249 -1.50 5.77 25.32
N TYR A 250 -2.19 6.72 25.96
CA TYR A 250 -1.63 7.65 26.94
C TYR A 250 -2.59 7.89 28.12
N GLY A 251 -2.08 8.42 29.23
CA GLY A 251 -2.88 8.80 30.41
C GLY A 251 -3.57 7.63 31.15
N PHE A 252 -4.73 7.91 31.76
CA PHE A 252 -5.52 6.97 32.57
C PHE A 252 -5.97 5.70 31.82
N LEU A 253 -6.14 5.79 30.49
CA LEU A 253 -6.47 4.66 29.61
C LEU A 253 -5.43 3.53 29.69
N ARG A 254 -4.14 3.85 29.91
CA ARG A 254 -3.07 2.85 30.10
C ARG A 254 -3.20 2.07 31.41
N GLN A 255 -3.78 2.65 32.46
CA GLN A 255 -3.78 2.08 33.81
C GLN A 255 -4.92 1.08 34.07
N ILE A 256 -5.97 1.09 33.24
CA ILE A 256 -7.21 0.33 33.50
C ILE A 256 -7.50 -0.74 32.46
N LEU A 257 -6.87 -0.68 31.28
CA LEU A 257 -7.20 -1.57 30.18
C LEU A 257 -6.39 -2.88 30.22
N PRO A 258 -7.07 -4.06 30.11
CA PRO A 258 -6.40 -5.34 29.91
C PRO A 258 -5.49 -5.30 28.68
N THR A 259 -4.33 -5.96 28.75
CA THR A 259 -3.31 -5.97 27.69
C THR A 259 -3.85 -6.37 26.31
N ARG A 260 -4.88 -7.21 26.23
CA ARG A 260 -5.51 -7.62 24.96
C ARG A 260 -6.41 -6.56 24.31
N ILE A 261 -6.94 -5.60 25.08
CA ILE A 261 -7.79 -4.50 24.57
C ILE A 261 -6.95 -3.30 24.13
N ASN A 262 -5.72 -3.17 24.65
CA ASN A 262 -4.77 -2.13 24.23
C ASN A 262 -4.38 -2.27 22.74
N GLU A 263 -4.44 -3.47 22.18
CA GLU A 263 -4.08 -3.75 20.78
C GLU A 263 -5.06 -3.10 19.76
N SER A 264 -6.29 -2.80 20.17
CA SER A 264 -7.31 -2.17 19.32
C SER A 264 -7.05 -0.68 19.03
N TRP A 265 -6.09 -0.06 19.73
CA TRP A 265 -5.78 1.38 19.63
C TRP A 265 -4.59 1.68 18.69
N GLY A 266 -4.19 0.70 17.88
CA GLY A 266 -3.15 0.83 16.86
C GLY A 266 -1.83 0.17 17.28
N VAL A 267 -1.28 -0.64 16.37
CA VAL A 267 -0.02 -1.38 16.53
C VAL A 267 0.87 -1.20 15.30
N GLN A 268 2.19 -1.35 15.46
CA GLN A 268 3.07 -1.48 14.31
C GLN A 268 2.89 -2.86 13.67
N HIS A 269 2.55 -2.94 12.38
CA HIS A 269 2.13 -4.19 11.75
C HIS A 269 2.91 -4.56 10.47
N MET A 270 3.96 -3.82 10.11
CA MET A 270 4.80 -4.16 8.95
C MET A 270 5.52 -5.49 9.20
N LYS A 271 5.68 -6.27 8.12
CA LYS A 271 6.35 -7.59 8.10
C LYS A 271 7.31 -7.59 6.94
N ILE A 272 8.47 -7.02 7.22
CA ILE A 272 9.53 -6.76 6.26
C ILE A 272 10.79 -7.42 6.80
N TYR A 273 11.33 -8.36 6.03
CA TYR A 273 12.52 -9.11 6.38
C TYR A 273 13.56 -8.91 5.29
N ILE A 274 14.67 -8.27 5.61
CA ILE A 274 15.71 -7.92 4.64
C ILE A 274 17.02 -8.57 5.07
N GLY A 275 17.68 -9.22 4.13
CA GLY A 275 19.07 -9.65 4.21
C GLY A 275 19.82 -9.08 3.01
N ASP A 276 20.73 -8.15 3.26
CA ASP A 276 21.46 -7.39 2.24
C ASP A 276 20.54 -6.68 1.21
N ASN A 277 20.42 -7.24 0.01
CA ASN A 277 19.62 -6.72 -1.09
C ASN A 277 18.43 -7.61 -1.43
N ASN A 278 18.10 -8.57 -0.55
CA ASN A 278 16.97 -9.47 -0.71
C ASN A 278 15.91 -9.12 0.34
N LEU A 279 14.65 -9.17 -0.08
CA LEU A 279 13.48 -8.79 0.70
C LEU A 279 12.50 -9.96 0.74
N ILE A 280 11.96 -10.27 1.90
CA ILE A 280 10.74 -11.05 2.05
C ILE A 280 9.68 -10.14 2.68
N ILE A 281 8.54 -10.01 2.00
CA ILE A 281 7.35 -9.29 2.48
C ILE A 281 6.19 -10.27 2.62
N SER A 282 5.44 -10.18 3.72
CA SER A 282 4.38 -11.15 4.05
C SER A 282 3.27 -10.55 4.94
N GLY A 283 2.15 -11.26 5.09
CA GLY A 283 1.17 -11.06 6.16
C GLY A 283 1.49 -11.85 7.44
N ALA A 284 2.50 -12.72 7.42
CA ALA A 284 2.92 -13.59 8.52
C ALA A 284 3.82 -12.88 9.52
N ASN A 285 3.66 -13.19 10.81
CA ASN A 285 4.64 -12.83 11.85
C ASN A 285 5.66 -13.95 12.02
N LEU A 286 6.69 -13.71 12.82
CA LEU A 286 7.73 -14.70 13.11
C LEU A 286 7.34 -15.53 14.34
N ASN A 287 6.45 -16.51 14.18
CA ASN A 287 6.06 -17.42 15.26
C ASN A 287 5.78 -18.86 14.74
N LYS A 288 5.69 -19.84 15.66
CA LYS A 288 5.48 -21.26 15.33
C LYS A 288 4.31 -21.50 14.38
N THR A 289 3.17 -20.86 14.59
CA THR A 289 1.98 -21.13 13.77
C THR A 289 2.19 -20.68 12.31
N TYR A 290 2.88 -19.56 12.08
CA TYR A 290 3.25 -19.08 10.73
C TYR A 290 4.35 -19.90 10.04
N PHE A 291 4.98 -20.84 10.76
CA PHE A 291 5.99 -21.75 10.21
C PHE A 291 5.48 -23.19 10.04
N ASP A 292 4.26 -23.47 10.48
CA ASP A 292 3.73 -24.83 10.61
C ASP A 292 2.42 -24.99 9.82
N ASN A 293 1.33 -24.35 10.26
CA ASN A 293 -0.03 -24.66 9.79
C ASN A 293 -0.95 -23.43 9.73
N ARG A 294 -0.39 -22.25 9.47
CA ARG A 294 -1.15 -21.01 9.23
C ARG A 294 -0.85 -20.48 7.84
N GLN A 295 -1.80 -20.64 6.93
CA GLN A 295 -1.67 -20.20 5.55
C GLN A 295 -1.60 -18.67 5.49
N ASP A 296 -0.53 -18.15 4.91
CA ASP A 296 -0.36 -16.73 4.62
C ASP A 296 0.19 -16.57 3.18
N ARG A 297 0.59 -15.35 2.82
CA ARG A 297 1.28 -15.06 1.56
C ARG A 297 2.69 -14.58 1.81
N TYR A 298 3.62 -15.04 0.99
CA TYR A 298 5.03 -14.72 1.12
C TYR A 298 5.59 -14.38 -0.25
N LEU A 299 6.09 -13.15 -0.39
CA LEU A 299 6.73 -12.69 -1.61
C LEU A 299 8.20 -12.41 -1.31
N LYS A 300 9.08 -13.11 -2.01
CA LYS A 300 10.52 -12.93 -1.94
C LYS A 300 10.98 -12.18 -3.18
N LEU A 301 11.78 -11.15 -2.98
CA LEU A 301 12.40 -10.35 -4.03
C LEU A 301 13.90 -10.39 -3.85
N ASN A 302 14.61 -10.87 -4.86
CA ASN A 302 16.06 -10.97 -4.86
C ASN A 302 16.69 -9.74 -5.51
N ASN A 303 17.89 -9.37 -5.06
CA ASN A 303 18.72 -8.33 -5.68
C ASN A 303 17.99 -6.98 -5.94
N CYS A 304 17.08 -6.59 -5.06
CA CYS A 304 16.26 -5.36 -5.18
C CYS A 304 16.79 -4.24 -4.26
N SER A 305 18.04 -3.83 -4.47
CA SER A 305 18.77 -2.91 -3.57
C SER A 305 18.04 -1.59 -3.28
N ASN A 306 17.45 -0.96 -4.29
CA ASN A 306 16.76 0.32 -4.16
C ASN A 306 15.45 0.20 -3.35
N LEU A 307 14.68 -0.85 -3.58
CA LEU A 307 13.47 -1.14 -2.81
C LEU A 307 13.81 -1.50 -1.36
N CYS A 308 14.84 -2.33 -1.14
CA CYS A 308 15.34 -2.62 0.21
C CYS A 308 15.74 -1.35 0.93
N LYS A 309 16.45 -0.44 0.25
CA LYS A 309 16.86 0.84 0.82
C LYS A 309 15.65 1.69 1.25
N PHE A 310 14.60 1.76 0.43
CA PHE A 310 13.38 2.47 0.79
C PHE A 310 12.77 1.93 2.10
N PHE A 311 12.58 0.61 2.20
CA PHE A 311 12.03 0.02 3.41
C PHE A 311 12.95 0.16 4.62
N ILE A 312 14.27 0.08 4.43
CA ILE A 312 15.25 0.36 5.49
C ILE A 312 15.10 1.78 6.01
N ASP A 313 15.06 2.77 5.12
CA ASP A 313 14.96 4.18 5.52
C ASP A 313 13.61 4.44 6.25
N ILE A 314 12.53 3.75 5.86
CA ILE A 314 11.24 3.78 6.59
C ILE A 314 11.39 3.18 7.99
N ILE A 315 11.96 1.97 8.10
CA ILE A 315 12.17 1.28 9.39
C ILE A 315 13.04 2.15 10.31
N GLU A 316 14.14 2.71 9.81
CA GLU A 316 15.03 3.58 10.59
C GLU A 316 14.36 4.89 11.02
N THR A 317 13.53 5.47 10.16
CA THR A 317 12.78 6.69 10.50
C THR A 317 11.81 6.44 11.65
N ILE A 318 11.13 5.28 11.66
CA ILE A 318 10.25 4.87 12.77
C ILE A 318 11.07 4.49 14.01
N ALA A 319 12.20 3.78 13.83
CA ALA A 319 13.09 3.38 14.92
C ALA A 319 13.62 4.58 15.72
N LYS A 320 13.97 5.68 15.05
CA LYS A 320 14.36 6.96 15.69
C LYS A 320 13.27 7.56 16.59
N GLN A 321 12.02 7.16 16.36
CA GLN A 321 10.83 7.61 17.10
C GLN A 321 10.25 6.49 17.97
N SER A 322 11.08 5.48 18.30
CA SER A 322 10.74 4.29 19.08
C SER A 322 11.63 4.15 20.32
N PHE A 323 11.32 3.18 21.17
CA PHE A 323 12.14 2.84 22.34
C PHE A 323 13.27 1.90 21.94
N LYS A 324 14.51 2.17 22.33
CA LYS A 324 15.67 1.31 22.12
C LYS A 324 15.89 0.40 23.33
N ILE A 325 16.22 -0.86 23.08
CA ILE A 325 16.75 -1.78 24.09
C ILE A 325 18.28 -1.66 24.08
N GLU A 326 18.87 -1.37 25.24
CA GLU A 326 20.31 -1.27 25.39
C GLU A 326 20.86 -2.34 26.34
N LYS A 327 22.14 -2.66 26.16
CA LYS A 327 22.86 -3.57 27.05
C LYS A 327 22.81 -3.07 28.50
N ASN A 328 22.57 -3.97 29.44
CA ASN A 328 22.46 -3.69 30.88
C ASN A 328 21.31 -2.76 31.29
N HIS A 329 20.33 -2.50 30.40
CA HIS A 329 19.12 -1.74 30.73
C HIS A 329 17.89 -2.66 30.71
N ASP A 330 17.28 -2.86 31.87
CA ASP A 330 16.06 -3.66 32.00
C ASP A 330 14.87 -3.01 31.29
N GLN A 331 14.85 -1.67 31.23
CA GLN A 331 13.78 -0.86 30.68
C GLN A 331 14.17 -0.24 29.33
N PRO A 332 13.27 -0.25 28.33
CA PRO A 332 13.49 0.44 27.06
C PRO A 332 13.69 1.95 27.23
N ILE A 333 14.63 2.53 26.48
CA ILE A 333 14.96 3.96 26.52
C ILE A 333 14.36 4.65 25.29
N PHE A 334 13.63 5.75 25.49
CA PHE A 334 13.11 6.55 24.38
C PHE A 334 14.15 7.58 23.93
N MET A 335 14.48 7.57 22.63
CA MET A 335 15.52 8.43 22.05
C MET A 335 14.97 9.60 21.22
N GLY A 336 13.66 9.63 20.97
CA GLY A 336 13.03 10.66 20.14
C GLY A 336 12.88 12.00 20.87
N LYS A 337 12.63 13.07 20.10
CA LYS A 337 12.49 14.43 20.61
C LYS A 337 11.23 14.63 21.45
N TYR A 338 10.11 14.06 21.00
CA TYR A 338 8.83 14.14 21.70
C TYR A 338 8.39 12.75 22.14
N HIS A 339 8.23 12.56 23.45
CA HIS A 339 7.85 11.26 23.99
C HIS A 339 6.40 10.90 23.59
N PRO A 340 6.10 9.68 23.07
CA PRO A 340 4.80 9.32 22.47
C PRO A 340 3.61 9.42 23.43
N TYR A 341 3.80 9.13 24.72
CA TYR A 341 2.74 9.18 25.75
C TYR A 341 3.04 10.04 26.99
N LYS A 342 4.28 10.48 27.22
CA LYS A 342 4.63 11.44 28.31
C LYS A 342 4.83 12.87 27.81
N GLY A 343 5.09 13.04 26.51
CA GLY A 343 5.39 14.33 25.90
C GLY A 343 4.17 14.95 25.21
N ASN A 344 4.41 15.99 24.41
CA ASN A 344 3.37 16.57 23.59
C ASN A 344 3.02 15.64 22.42
N ASN A 345 1.95 14.86 22.59
CA ASN A 345 1.47 13.88 21.62
C ASN A 345 1.17 14.47 20.23
N LYS A 346 0.65 15.70 20.16
CA LYS A 346 0.41 16.38 18.89
C LYS A 346 1.73 16.67 18.17
N GLN A 347 2.73 17.17 18.88
CA GLN A 347 4.05 17.44 18.28
C GLN A 347 4.77 16.16 17.87
N TYR A 348 4.66 15.08 18.66
CA TYR A 348 5.16 13.75 18.27
C TYR A 348 4.56 13.28 16.95
N ARG A 349 3.22 13.31 16.83
CA ARG A 349 2.54 12.86 15.60
C ARG A 349 2.91 13.71 14.38
N LEU A 350 2.96 15.03 14.53
CA LEU A 350 3.37 15.96 13.46
C LEU A 350 4.83 15.75 13.03
N GLU A 351 5.73 15.45 13.98
CA GLU A 351 7.13 15.17 13.65
C GLU A 351 7.28 13.87 12.87
N VAL A 352 6.60 12.80 13.30
CA VAL A 352 6.62 11.51 12.60
C VAL A 352 6.01 11.64 11.20
N GLU A 353 4.83 12.26 11.09
CA GLU A 353 4.15 12.54 9.82
C GLU A 353 5.09 13.28 8.85
N LYS A 354 5.66 14.41 9.30
CA LYS A 354 6.58 15.21 8.48
C LYS A 354 7.78 14.40 8.00
N ASN A 355 8.42 13.63 8.89
CA ASN A 355 9.62 12.87 8.56
C ASN A 355 9.33 11.77 7.53
N ILE A 356 8.23 11.02 7.71
CA ILE A 356 7.84 9.95 6.78
C ILE A 356 7.40 10.54 5.44
N LEU A 357 6.56 11.59 5.42
CA LEU A 357 6.13 12.23 4.16
C LEU A 357 7.31 12.84 3.40
N SER A 358 8.26 13.47 4.10
CA SER A 358 9.48 14.00 3.49
C SER A 358 10.32 12.89 2.85
N LEU A 359 10.43 11.74 3.52
CA LEU A 359 11.13 10.57 3.01
C LEU A 359 10.44 10.01 1.76
N ILE A 360 9.13 9.77 1.83
CA ILE A 360 8.35 9.24 0.69
C ILE A 360 8.47 10.19 -0.51
N LYS A 361 8.30 11.50 -0.31
CA LYS A 361 8.42 12.51 -1.37
C LYS A 361 9.81 12.52 -2.00
N THR A 362 10.86 12.36 -1.20
CA THR A 362 12.25 12.25 -1.71
C THR A 362 12.37 11.04 -2.64
N TYR A 363 11.85 9.89 -2.21
CA TYR A 363 11.85 8.68 -3.03
C TYR A 363 10.97 8.79 -4.27
N GLN A 364 9.80 9.43 -4.20
CA GLN A 364 8.95 9.65 -5.38
C GLN A 364 9.65 10.50 -6.45
N ILE A 365 10.44 11.50 -6.04
CA ILE A 365 11.23 12.32 -6.96
C ILE A 365 12.34 11.50 -7.63
N HIS A 366 13.05 10.68 -6.85
CA HIS A 366 14.16 9.85 -7.36
C HIS A 366 13.70 8.63 -8.16
N TYR A 367 12.56 8.06 -7.80
CA TYR A 367 11.97 6.86 -8.37
C TYR A 367 10.57 7.20 -8.87
N SER A 368 10.52 8.09 -9.86
CA SER A 368 9.29 8.44 -10.56
C SER A 368 8.87 7.33 -11.52
N LYS A 369 7.59 7.31 -11.90
CA LYS A 369 7.08 6.29 -12.81
C LYS A 369 7.87 6.26 -14.13
N PRO A 370 8.26 5.08 -14.63
CA PRO A 370 8.83 4.98 -15.96
C PRO A 370 7.80 5.28 -17.04
N LYS A 371 8.25 5.89 -18.14
CA LYS A 371 7.39 6.13 -19.32
C LYS A 371 6.92 4.84 -19.98
N LEU A 372 7.72 3.78 -19.91
CA LEU A 372 7.46 2.46 -20.49
C LEU A 372 8.05 1.39 -19.57
N LEU A 373 7.38 0.25 -19.47
CA LEU A 373 7.88 -0.97 -18.84
C LEU A 373 8.23 -1.97 -19.95
N LEU A 374 9.34 -2.69 -19.78
CA LEU A 374 9.65 -3.83 -20.65
C LEU A 374 8.87 -5.08 -20.20
N ASN A 375 8.66 -6.04 -21.11
CA ASN A 375 7.85 -7.23 -20.85
C ASN A 375 8.38 -8.12 -19.71
N ASP A 376 9.68 -8.05 -19.40
CA ASP A 376 10.35 -8.79 -18.33
C ASP A 376 10.47 -7.99 -17.03
N GLN A 377 9.77 -6.86 -16.92
CA GLN A 377 9.84 -5.94 -15.79
C GLN A 377 8.51 -5.82 -15.06
N VAL A 378 8.60 -5.68 -13.74
CA VAL A 378 7.46 -5.45 -12.85
C VAL A 378 7.63 -4.08 -12.20
N LEU A 379 6.58 -3.27 -12.24
CA LEU A 379 6.50 -2.03 -11.47
C LEU A 379 6.02 -2.33 -10.05
N VAL A 380 6.84 -2.00 -9.06
CA VAL A 380 6.53 -2.13 -7.64
C VAL A 380 6.34 -0.76 -7.02
N VAL A 381 5.17 -0.54 -6.43
CA VAL A 381 4.80 0.68 -5.73
C VAL A 381 4.47 0.33 -4.28
N PRO A 382 5.37 0.61 -3.31
CA PRO A 382 5.11 0.32 -1.91
C PRO A 382 4.15 1.34 -1.33
N LEU A 383 3.00 0.85 -0.85
CA LEU A 383 1.97 1.64 -0.20
C LEU A 383 2.16 1.66 1.32
N ILE A 384 1.87 2.79 1.95
CA ILE A 384 2.05 2.99 3.39
C ILE A 384 0.74 3.44 4.03
N GLN A 385 0.33 2.72 5.06
CA GLN A 385 -0.79 3.07 5.94
C GLN A 385 -0.29 3.33 7.35
N MET A 386 -0.40 4.59 7.81
CA MET A 386 -0.15 4.99 9.19
C MET A 386 -1.16 6.07 9.61
N GLY A 387 -2.45 5.73 9.64
CA GLY A 387 -3.54 6.68 9.92
C GLY A 387 -3.39 7.46 11.25
N ILE A 388 -2.72 6.88 12.25
CA ILE A 388 -2.38 7.57 13.51
C ILE A 388 -1.48 8.80 13.31
N PHE A 389 -0.79 8.88 12.18
CA PHE A 389 0.07 9.97 11.72
C PHE A 389 -0.49 10.62 10.45
N ASN A 390 -1.78 10.43 10.13
CA ASN A 390 -2.43 11.01 8.96
C ASN A 390 -1.80 10.62 7.60
N ILE A 391 -1.23 9.42 7.52
CA ILE A 391 -0.69 8.85 6.27
C ILE A 391 -1.61 7.71 5.83
N ASN A 392 -2.30 7.89 4.71
CA ASN A 392 -3.39 7.00 4.27
C ASN A 392 -3.21 6.47 2.83
N TYR A 393 -1.98 6.36 2.33
CA TYR A 393 -1.73 6.08 0.91
C TYR A 393 -2.26 4.71 0.46
N ASP A 394 -2.19 3.69 1.32
CA ASP A 394 -2.81 2.39 1.05
C ASP A 394 -4.34 2.48 0.95
N ARG A 395 -4.98 3.18 1.89
CA ARG A 395 -6.43 3.40 1.85
C ARG A 395 -6.87 4.12 0.59
N ASP A 396 -6.23 5.25 0.31
CA ASP A 396 -6.63 6.13 -0.78
C ASP A 396 -6.39 5.46 -2.15
N PHE A 397 -5.32 4.67 -2.27
CA PHE A 397 -5.07 3.81 -3.43
C PHE A 397 -6.19 2.78 -3.64
N ASN A 398 -6.60 2.07 -2.58
CA ASN A 398 -7.63 1.04 -2.68
C ASN A 398 -9.01 1.64 -3.03
N ILE A 399 -9.40 2.77 -2.41
CA ILE A 399 -10.64 3.49 -2.77
C ILE A 399 -10.63 3.85 -4.26
N TYR A 400 -9.51 4.39 -4.75
CA TYR A 400 -9.36 4.75 -6.15
C TYR A 400 -9.48 3.52 -7.06
N LEU A 401 -8.76 2.45 -6.75
CA LEU A 401 -8.76 1.21 -7.53
C LEU A 401 -10.18 0.65 -7.67
N TYR A 402 -10.94 0.58 -6.57
CA TYR A 402 -12.28 -0.02 -6.56
C TYR A 402 -13.31 0.81 -7.35
N SER A 403 -13.14 2.13 -7.37
CA SER A 403 -13.98 3.04 -8.15
C SER A 403 -13.62 3.10 -9.64
N HIS A 404 -12.43 2.66 -10.03
CA HIS A 404 -11.90 2.78 -11.40
C HIS A 404 -11.39 1.45 -11.95
N LEU A 405 -12.13 0.37 -11.70
CA LEU A 405 -11.78 -0.94 -12.23
C LEU A 405 -11.84 -0.94 -13.77
N PRO A 406 -10.95 -1.63 -14.49
CA PRO A 406 -11.00 -1.71 -15.95
C PRO A 406 -12.28 -2.36 -16.47
N TYR A 407 -12.62 -2.07 -17.74
CA TYR A 407 -13.70 -2.73 -18.47
C TYR A 407 -13.61 -4.26 -18.38
N LYS A 408 -14.73 -4.91 -18.06
CA LYS A 408 -14.85 -6.37 -17.91
C LYS A 408 -13.71 -7.04 -17.13
N SER A 409 -13.44 -6.51 -15.95
CA SER A 409 -12.39 -7.03 -15.08
C SER A 409 -12.89 -8.11 -14.11
N LYS A 410 -11.95 -8.88 -13.55
CA LYS A 410 -12.19 -9.79 -12.42
C LYS A 410 -11.30 -9.40 -11.26
N LEU A 411 -11.88 -9.21 -10.09
CA LEU A 411 -11.18 -8.79 -8.89
C LEU A 411 -11.26 -9.88 -7.82
N TYR A 412 -10.11 -10.41 -7.43
CA TYR A 412 -9.99 -11.38 -6.35
C TYR A 412 -9.45 -10.71 -5.10
N PHE A 413 -10.05 -11.05 -3.96
CA PHE A 413 -9.66 -10.57 -2.64
C PHE A 413 -9.39 -11.73 -1.71
N ALA A 414 -8.36 -11.58 -0.88
CA ALA A 414 -8.14 -12.42 0.27
C ALA A 414 -8.11 -11.54 1.52
N THR A 415 -8.88 -11.89 2.54
CA THR A 415 -8.76 -11.29 3.87
C THR A 415 -9.04 -12.35 4.91
N SER A 416 -8.26 -12.40 6.00
CA SER A 416 -8.44 -13.46 6.99
C SER A 416 -9.56 -13.19 7.99
N TYR A 417 -9.92 -11.93 8.12
CA TYR A 417 -10.92 -11.45 9.06
C TYR A 417 -11.79 -10.47 8.30
N PHE A 418 -12.93 -10.93 7.79
CA PHE A 418 -13.80 -10.07 7.00
C PHE A 418 -14.44 -9.01 7.89
N ASN A 419 -13.88 -7.80 7.84
CA ASN A 419 -14.32 -6.63 8.58
C ASN A 419 -13.99 -5.37 7.78
N MET A 420 -14.51 -5.36 6.56
CA MET A 420 -14.26 -4.32 5.58
C MET A 420 -14.81 -2.97 6.05
N THR A 421 -14.11 -1.88 5.74
CA THR A 421 -14.63 -0.54 6.04
C THR A 421 -15.86 -0.22 5.20
N LYS A 422 -16.79 0.59 5.73
CA LYS A 422 -17.98 1.03 4.98
C LYS A 422 -17.65 1.79 3.70
N GLU A 423 -16.49 2.43 3.65
CA GLU A 423 -15.98 3.11 2.46
C GLU A 423 -15.63 2.10 1.38
N TYR A 424 -14.86 1.06 1.71
CA TYR A 424 -14.55 -0.01 0.75
C TYR A 424 -15.81 -0.78 0.33
N GLU A 425 -16.73 -1.08 1.26
CA GLU A 425 -18.01 -1.70 0.90
C GLU A 425 -18.79 -0.84 -0.10
N LYS A 426 -18.83 0.49 0.11
CA LYS A 426 -19.47 1.43 -0.82
C LYS A 426 -18.80 1.36 -2.18
N GLU A 427 -17.47 1.40 -2.27
CA GLU A 427 -16.82 1.34 -3.57
C GLU A 427 -17.05 -0.01 -4.28
N LEU A 428 -16.98 -1.13 -3.55
CA LEU A 428 -17.09 -2.47 -4.12
C LEU A 428 -18.52 -2.90 -4.43
N ILE A 429 -19.52 -2.39 -3.72
CA ILE A 429 -20.94 -2.70 -3.99
C ILE A 429 -21.59 -1.58 -4.77
N ASP A 430 -21.42 -0.32 -4.36
CA ASP A 430 -22.17 0.79 -4.93
C ASP A 430 -21.54 1.35 -6.21
N ASN A 431 -20.22 1.51 -6.24
CA ASN A 431 -19.54 2.25 -7.30
C ASN A 431 -18.78 1.37 -8.30
N LYS A 432 -18.57 0.08 -8.02
CA LYS A 432 -17.92 -0.82 -8.99
C LYS A 432 -18.66 -0.81 -10.32
N ARG A 433 -17.92 -1.05 -11.40
CA ARG A 433 -18.53 -1.24 -12.72
C ARG A 433 -19.46 -2.46 -12.74
N GLN A 434 -20.51 -2.39 -13.54
CA GLN A 434 -21.51 -3.46 -13.66
C GLN A 434 -20.96 -4.72 -14.32
N ASP A 435 -19.93 -4.58 -15.16
CA ASP A 435 -19.28 -5.64 -15.91
C ASP A 435 -18.09 -6.29 -15.16
N THR A 436 -17.78 -5.82 -13.95
CA THR A 436 -16.71 -6.37 -13.11
C THR A 436 -17.24 -7.41 -12.12
N THR A 437 -16.61 -8.58 -12.09
CA THR A 437 -16.89 -9.61 -11.08
C THR A 437 -15.91 -9.54 -9.90
N ILE A 438 -16.40 -9.82 -8.69
CA ILE A 438 -15.60 -9.80 -7.46
C ILE A 438 -15.71 -11.15 -6.75
N SER A 439 -14.56 -11.71 -6.37
CA SER A 439 -14.46 -12.96 -5.61
C SER A 439 -13.66 -12.76 -4.33
N LEU A 440 -14.30 -12.93 -3.19
CA LEU A 440 -13.71 -12.74 -1.86
C LEU A 440 -13.40 -14.10 -1.24
N LEU A 441 -12.20 -14.27 -0.69
CA LEU A 441 -11.80 -15.44 0.09
C LEU A 441 -11.52 -15.04 1.54
N THR A 442 -12.34 -15.54 2.46
CA THR A 442 -12.23 -15.33 3.92
C THR A 442 -11.91 -16.62 4.66
N ALA A 443 -11.59 -16.54 5.95
CA ALA A 443 -11.41 -17.72 6.79
C ALA A 443 -12.77 -18.29 7.20
N SER A 444 -13.02 -19.59 7.02
CA SER A 444 -14.17 -20.22 7.68
C SER A 444 -14.07 -20.06 9.21
N PRO A 445 -15.18 -20.17 9.96
CA PRO A 445 -15.16 -20.10 11.41
C PRO A 445 -14.13 -21.04 12.05
N GLN A 446 -13.98 -22.25 11.50
CA GLN A 446 -13.05 -23.29 11.98
C GLN A 446 -11.58 -23.00 11.59
N ALA A 447 -11.34 -22.26 10.51
CA ALA A 447 -10.00 -21.84 10.09
C ALA A 447 -9.57 -20.50 10.72
N ASN A 448 -10.44 -19.89 11.54
CA ASN A 448 -10.16 -18.63 12.22
C ASN A 448 -9.19 -18.84 13.41
N GLY A 449 -8.24 -17.93 13.61
CA GLY A 449 -7.27 -17.99 14.72
C GLY A 449 -7.88 -17.92 16.13
N PHE A 450 -9.14 -17.48 16.27
CA PHE A 450 -9.86 -17.42 17.54
C PHE A 450 -10.80 -18.61 17.77
N TYR A 451 -10.90 -19.54 16.82
CA TYR A 451 -11.75 -20.72 16.95
C TYR A 451 -11.38 -21.56 18.18
N GLY A 452 -12.37 -21.91 19.00
CA GLY A 452 -12.14 -22.67 20.24
C GLY A 452 -11.39 -21.90 21.35
N SER A 453 -11.13 -20.61 21.18
CA SER A 453 -10.51 -19.79 22.24
C SER A 453 -11.42 -19.71 23.49
N ARG A 454 -10.83 -19.41 24.66
CA ARG A 454 -11.58 -19.31 25.93
C ARG A 454 -12.07 -17.88 26.17
N GLY A 455 -13.23 -17.74 26.82
CA GLY A 455 -13.81 -16.45 27.18
C GLY A 455 -14.52 -15.76 26.01
N ILE A 456 -14.55 -14.43 26.00
CA ILE A 456 -15.31 -13.63 25.02
C ILE A 456 -14.75 -13.78 23.60
N SER A 457 -13.44 -14.00 23.45
CA SER A 457 -12.80 -14.14 22.12
C SER A 457 -13.35 -15.31 21.29
N ARG A 458 -14.00 -16.30 21.93
CA ARG A 458 -14.63 -17.42 21.25
C ARG A 458 -15.74 -17.00 20.28
N TYR A 459 -16.31 -15.82 20.50
CA TYR A 459 -17.38 -15.26 19.66
C TYR A 459 -16.86 -14.41 18.50
N VAL A 460 -15.55 -14.14 18.45
CA VAL A 460 -14.94 -13.35 17.36
C VAL A 460 -15.20 -13.97 15.98
N PRO A 461 -15.07 -15.30 15.76
CA PRO A 461 -15.41 -15.89 14.46
C PRO A 461 -16.87 -15.65 14.06
N ALA A 462 -17.81 -15.76 15.00
CA ALA A 462 -19.22 -15.51 14.72
C ALA A 462 -19.51 -14.05 14.36
N GLY A 463 -18.76 -13.10 14.95
CA GLY A 463 -18.84 -11.69 14.56
C GLY A 463 -18.38 -11.43 13.12
N TYR A 464 -17.34 -12.13 12.66
CA TYR A 464 -16.93 -12.05 11.25
C TYR A 464 -17.95 -12.69 10.33
N THR A 465 -18.52 -13.85 10.68
CA THR A 465 -19.63 -14.46 9.92
C THR A 465 -20.82 -13.51 9.79
N GLU A 466 -21.12 -12.71 10.82
CA GLU A 466 -22.17 -11.69 10.74
C GLU A 466 -21.83 -10.57 9.75
N ASN A 467 -20.58 -10.07 9.76
CA ASN A 467 -20.12 -9.09 8.77
C ASN A 467 -20.19 -9.66 7.34
N GLU A 468 -19.81 -10.93 7.16
CA GLU A 468 -19.87 -11.64 5.88
C GLU A 468 -21.32 -11.72 5.37
N ARG A 469 -22.25 -12.09 6.26
CA ARG A 469 -23.69 -12.12 5.98
C ARG A 469 -24.22 -10.75 5.55
N GLU A 470 -23.94 -9.69 6.33
CA GLU A 470 -24.39 -8.34 6.02
C GLU A 470 -23.90 -7.85 4.65
N PHE A 471 -22.63 -8.13 4.33
CA PHE A 471 -22.04 -7.74 3.05
C PHE A 471 -22.68 -8.47 1.87
N ILE A 472 -22.85 -9.79 1.97
CA ILE A 472 -23.44 -10.60 0.90
C ILE A 472 -24.90 -10.24 0.71
N GLU A 473 -25.71 -10.11 1.77
CA GLU A 473 -27.12 -9.70 1.65
C GLU A 473 -27.27 -8.35 0.94
N ARG A 474 -26.36 -7.40 1.22
CA ARG A 474 -26.34 -6.10 0.56
C ARG A 474 -25.97 -6.21 -0.92
N ALA A 475 -24.95 -7.01 -1.25
CA ALA A 475 -24.52 -7.26 -2.62
C ALA A 475 -25.62 -7.97 -3.43
N GLU A 476 -26.21 -9.03 -2.88
CA GLU A 476 -27.31 -9.80 -3.46
C GLU A 476 -28.54 -8.92 -3.74
N LYS A 477 -28.89 -8.03 -2.80
CA LYS A 477 -29.99 -7.08 -2.99
C LYS A 477 -29.75 -6.12 -4.15
N LYS A 478 -28.48 -5.77 -4.44
CA LYS A 478 -28.14 -4.87 -5.54
C LYS A 478 -28.04 -5.60 -6.90
N TYR A 479 -27.48 -6.81 -6.90
CA TYR A 479 -27.16 -7.55 -8.13
C TYR A 479 -28.09 -8.74 -8.42
N PHE A 480 -29.17 -8.90 -7.65
CA PHE A 480 -30.21 -9.92 -7.85
C PHE A 480 -29.66 -11.36 -8.00
N ASN A 481 -28.61 -11.70 -7.24
CA ASN A 481 -27.96 -13.02 -7.24
C ASN A 481 -27.39 -13.46 -8.60
N ASP A 482 -26.98 -12.53 -9.47
CA ASP A 482 -26.38 -12.86 -10.78
C ASP A 482 -24.93 -13.38 -10.71
N GLY A 483 -24.33 -13.42 -9.51
CA GLY A 483 -22.95 -13.84 -9.28
C GLY A 483 -21.89 -12.73 -9.45
N GLN A 484 -22.26 -11.45 -9.59
CA GLN A 484 -21.32 -10.32 -9.67
C GLN A 484 -20.33 -10.29 -8.50
N ILE A 485 -20.79 -10.65 -7.30
CA ILE A 485 -19.99 -10.65 -6.08
C ILE A 485 -20.20 -11.98 -5.38
N GLN A 486 -19.12 -12.75 -5.21
CA GLN A 486 -19.12 -14.02 -4.51
C GLN A 486 -18.15 -14.01 -3.33
N MET A 487 -18.50 -14.76 -2.30
CA MET A 487 -17.66 -14.98 -1.13
C MET A 487 -17.45 -16.47 -0.91
N LEU A 488 -16.19 -16.84 -0.67
CA LEU A 488 -15.71 -18.19 -0.44
C LEU A 488 -15.04 -18.24 0.94
N GLU A 489 -15.23 -19.34 1.64
CA GLU A 489 -14.54 -19.60 2.91
C GLU A 489 -13.42 -20.63 2.71
N TYR A 490 -12.23 -20.30 3.20
CA TYR A 490 -11.13 -21.25 3.31
C TYR A 490 -11.38 -22.19 4.48
N TYR A 491 -11.28 -23.50 4.21
CA TYR A 491 -11.22 -24.53 5.24
C TYR A 491 -10.18 -25.60 4.88
N ARG A 492 -9.30 -25.89 5.85
CA ARG A 492 -8.40 -27.05 5.82
C ARG A 492 -8.27 -27.55 7.25
N SER A 493 -8.50 -28.85 7.47
CA SER A 493 -8.51 -29.44 8.81
C SER A 493 -7.20 -29.16 9.55
N GLN A 494 -7.29 -28.66 10.79
CA GLN A 494 -6.16 -28.27 11.65
C GLN A 494 -5.31 -27.08 11.17
N TRP A 495 -5.70 -26.41 10.08
CA TRP A 495 -5.02 -25.22 9.58
C TRP A 495 -5.81 -23.95 9.91
N THR A 496 -5.10 -22.83 10.01
CA THR A 496 -5.73 -21.52 10.10
C THR A 496 -5.41 -20.67 8.87
N TYR A 497 -6.30 -19.75 8.51
CA TYR A 497 -6.14 -18.87 7.36
C TYR A 497 -5.77 -17.45 7.79
N HIS A 498 -4.76 -16.89 7.15
CA HIS A 498 -4.25 -15.55 7.42
C HIS A 498 -3.77 -14.80 6.17
N ALA A 499 -4.05 -15.30 4.96
CA ALA A 499 -3.63 -14.62 3.75
C ALA A 499 -4.42 -13.31 3.55
N LYS A 500 -3.73 -12.28 3.06
CA LYS A 500 -4.35 -11.07 2.50
C LYS A 500 -3.74 -10.73 1.15
N GLY A 501 -4.55 -10.13 0.31
CA GLY A 501 -4.11 -9.63 -0.98
C GLY A 501 -5.27 -9.30 -1.88
N LEU A 502 -4.91 -8.68 -2.99
CA LEU A 502 -5.82 -8.32 -4.07
C LEU A 502 -5.17 -8.71 -5.39
N TRP A 503 -5.96 -9.22 -6.33
CA TRP A 503 -5.52 -9.53 -7.68
C TRP A 503 -6.55 -9.06 -8.70
N LEU A 504 -6.11 -8.27 -9.66
CA LEU A 504 -6.95 -7.76 -10.75
C LEU A 504 -6.57 -8.44 -12.06
N TYR A 505 -7.58 -8.91 -12.78
CA TYR A 505 -7.48 -9.50 -14.11
C TYR A 505 -8.35 -8.71 -15.08
N GLU A 506 -7.92 -8.62 -16.34
CA GLU A 506 -8.67 -8.01 -17.44
C GLU A 506 -9.37 -9.07 -18.31
N GLU A 507 -10.31 -8.61 -19.14
CA GLU A 507 -11.01 -9.48 -20.10
C GLU A 507 -10.00 -10.21 -21.00
N ASN A 508 -10.15 -11.54 -21.11
CA ASN A 508 -9.30 -12.44 -21.90
C ASN A 508 -7.88 -12.70 -21.35
N GLN A 509 -7.56 -12.24 -20.14
CA GLN A 509 -6.35 -12.65 -19.41
C GLN A 509 -6.70 -13.47 -18.18
N ASP A 510 -6.82 -14.79 -18.35
CA ASP A 510 -7.13 -15.70 -17.23
C ASP A 510 -5.89 -16.32 -16.58
N ASN A 511 -4.72 -16.21 -17.20
CA ASN A 511 -3.52 -16.92 -16.74
C ASN A 511 -2.78 -16.17 -15.62
N TYR A 512 -2.75 -14.82 -15.66
CA TYR A 512 -1.99 -14.01 -14.71
C TYR A 512 -2.67 -12.66 -14.43
N PRO A 513 -2.57 -12.14 -13.19
CA PRO A 513 -3.13 -10.85 -12.83
C PRO A 513 -2.27 -9.71 -13.40
N ILE A 514 -2.92 -8.63 -13.82
CA ILE A 514 -2.25 -7.38 -14.25
C ILE A 514 -1.80 -6.52 -13.05
N LEU A 515 -2.42 -6.71 -11.89
CA LEU A 515 -2.08 -6.03 -10.65
C LEU A 515 -2.24 -6.99 -9.47
N THR A 516 -1.26 -6.99 -8.58
CA THR A 516 -1.26 -7.76 -7.34
C THR A 516 -0.88 -6.87 -6.16
N CYS A 517 -1.73 -6.79 -5.14
CA CYS A 517 -1.38 -6.20 -3.85
C CYS A 517 -1.01 -7.31 -2.87
N VAL A 518 0.15 -7.16 -2.22
CA VAL A 518 0.63 -8.05 -1.15
C VAL A 518 0.94 -7.21 0.07
N GLY A 519 0.40 -7.58 1.22
CA GLY A 519 0.62 -6.84 2.44
C GLY A 519 0.01 -7.48 3.66
N SER A 520 -0.03 -6.69 4.73
CA SER A 520 -0.57 -7.08 6.03
C SER A 520 -1.93 -6.48 6.44
N PRO A 521 -2.49 -5.43 5.77
CA PRO A 521 -3.85 -4.93 6.08
C PRO A 521 -4.94 -5.99 5.85
N ASN A 522 -6.01 -5.95 6.65
CA ASN A 522 -7.22 -6.80 6.48
C ASN A 522 -8.35 -6.08 5.70
N PHE A 523 -7.99 -5.05 4.93
CA PHE A 523 -8.86 -4.12 4.21
C PHE A 523 -9.79 -3.30 5.11
#